data_AF-A0A950DHN4-F1
#
_entry.id   AF-A0A950DHN4-F1
#
_cell.length_a   1.000
_cell.length_b   1.000
_cell.length_c   1.000
_cell.angle_alpha   90.00
_cell.angle_beta   90.00
_cell.angle_gamma   90.00
#
_symmetry.space_group_name_H-M   'P 1'
#
loop_
_entity.id
_entity.type
_entity.pdbx_description
1 polymer ?
#
loop_
_entity_poly.entity_id
_entity_poly.type
_entity_poly.pdbx_seq_one_letter_code
_entity_poly.pdbx_strand_id
1 'polypeptide(L)'
;MALQESDSSGRPTGSFRGSFSKPEIVDGTWSTPDGKKSMPFELQALSPTDHVSGRYIMGDYLARKPEYGAELSIVLLDDGRLRVQGNALIHFGAPGNFNVGEVDGTAKLEGDEVHYIDDASEADSCRFTIHFMPGAINVTDDNMACGGVNVTFDGGYKRVGPPNLRAPLDQAQSSKVHPAEIERLSSLAPDSLLSSKSQNSDTPTSVNFVNSSGDPVDLCWVNYDGARVLYKHLGPGESSVQPDLRDAPVGDL
;
A
#
# COMPACT_ATOMS: atom_id res chain seq x y z
N MET A 1 -18.86 18.01 6.50
CA MET A 1 -18.36 18.16 5.12
C MET A 1 -19.51 17.93 4.14
N ALA A 2 -19.55 18.70 3.04
CA ALA A 2 -20.48 18.46 1.96
C ALA A 2 -19.74 18.57 0.61
N LEU A 3 -19.86 17.54 -0.23
CA LEU A 3 -19.33 17.54 -1.60
C LEU A 3 -20.49 17.32 -2.56
N GLN A 4 -20.37 17.87 -3.78
CA GLN A 4 -21.38 17.69 -4.82
C GLN A 4 -20.76 16.95 -5.99
N GLU A 5 -21.41 15.87 -6.42
CA GLU A 5 -21.07 15.13 -7.62
C GLU A 5 -21.78 15.79 -8.80
N SER A 6 -21.11 15.93 -9.94
CA SER A 6 -21.70 16.45 -11.16
C SER A 6 -21.29 15.63 -12.38
N ASP A 7 -22.15 15.57 -13.39
CA ASP A 7 -21.80 14.99 -14.69
C ASP A 7 -20.89 15.94 -15.51
N SER A 8 -20.49 15.49 -16.70
CA SER A 8 -19.64 16.27 -17.61
C SER A 8 -20.28 17.57 -18.12
N SER A 9 -21.59 17.74 -17.94
CA SER A 9 -22.32 18.98 -18.24
C SER A 9 -22.44 19.91 -17.02
N GLY A 10 -21.91 19.51 -15.87
CA GLY A 10 -21.99 20.24 -14.61
C GLY A 10 -23.35 20.08 -13.90
N ARG A 11 -24.20 19.13 -14.32
CA ARG A 11 -25.47 18.86 -13.62
C ARG A 11 -25.20 18.02 -12.40
N PRO A 12 -25.74 18.39 -11.22
CA PRO A 12 -25.58 17.57 -10.02
C PRO A 12 -26.15 16.18 -10.21
N THR A 13 -25.34 15.15 -9.98
CA THR A 13 -25.75 13.74 -10.00
C THR A 13 -25.87 13.14 -8.61
N GLY A 14 -25.34 13.83 -7.59
CA GLY A 14 -25.46 13.44 -6.20
C GLY A 14 -24.83 14.44 -5.24
N SER A 15 -25.01 14.19 -3.96
CA SER A 15 -24.35 14.96 -2.90
C SER A 15 -23.83 14.04 -1.82
N PHE A 16 -22.60 14.26 -1.40
CA PHE A 16 -21.99 13.59 -0.26
C PHE A 16 -22.13 14.51 0.95
N ARG A 17 -22.68 13.99 2.04
CA ARG A 17 -22.67 14.66 3.34
C ARG A 17 -22.04 13.74 4.35
N GLY A 18 -21.09 14.25 5.12
CA GLY A 18 -20.42 13.46 6.13
C GLY A 18 -19.86 14.30 7.27
N SER A 19 -19.44 13.61 8.30
CA SER A 19 -18.77 14.15 9.48
C SER A 19 -17.62 13.25 9.86
N PHE A 20 -16.59 13.84 10.46
CA PHE A 20 -15.51 13.07 11.04
C PHE A 20 -16.03 12.25 12.21
N SER A 21 -15.98 10.92 12.11
CA SER A 21 -16.21 10.00 13.23
C SER A 21 -14.92 9.72 13.99
N LYS A 22 -13.78 9.85 13.31
CA LYS A 22 -12.42 9.87 13.86
C LYS A 22 -11.60 10.95 13.15
N PRO A 23 -10.41 11.33 13.66
CA PRO A 23 -9.57 12.35 13.00
C PRO A 23 -9.30 12.05 11.52
N GLU A 24 -9.16 10.78 11.17
CA GLU A 24 -8.89 10.30 9.81
C GLU A 24 -10.10 9.65 9.11
N ILE A 25 -11.25 9.51 9.76
CA ILE A 25 -12.43 8.83 9.17
C ILE A 25 -13.58 9.81 9.02
N VAL A 26 -14.09 9.94 7.79
CA VAL A 26 -15.33 10.65 7.47
C VAL A 26 -16.41 9.63 7.13
N ASP A 27 -17.37 9.49 8.04
CA ASP A 27 -18.60 8.77 7.76
C ASP A 27 -19.59 9.69 7.07
N GLY A 28 -20.34 9.15 6.11
CA GLY A 28 -21.30 9.96 5.38
C GLY A 28 -22.34 9.18 4.62
N THR A 29 -23.10 9.94 3.86
CA THR A 29 -24.14 9.45 2.96
C THR A 29 -24.03 10.20 1.65
N TRP A 30 -23.93 9.43 0.57
CA TRP A 30 -24.18 9.94 -0.77
C TRP A 30 -25.67 9.85 -1.03
N SER A 31 -26.26 10.89 -1.61
CA SER A 31 -27.67 10.92 -1.98
C SER A 31 -27.87 11.43 -3.39
N THR A 32 -28.85 10.88 -4.11
CA THR A 32 -29.31 11.44 -5.39
C THR A 32 -29.84 12.86 -5.24
N PRO A 33 -29.90 13.67 -6.32
CA PRO A 33 -30.36 15.05 -6.23
C PRO A 33 -31.80 15.19 -5.73
N ASP A 34 -32.63 14.18 -5.98
CA ASP A 34 -34.01 14.10 -5.49
C ASP A 34 -34.13 13.50 -4.07
N GLY A 35 -33.02 13.08 -3.47
CA GLY A 35 -32.94 12.46 -2.15
C GLY A 35 -33.56 11.07 -2.03
N LYS A 36 -34.04 10.47 -3.13
CA LYS A 36 -34.76 9.18 -3.06
C LYS A 36 -33.85 7.98 -2.88
N LYS A 37 -32.59 8.08 -3.33
CA LYS A 37 -31.59 7.05 -3.10
C LYS A 37 -30.50 7.63 -2.22
N SER A 38 -30.08 6.83 -1.26
CA SER A 38 -28.97 7.15 -0.36
C SER A 38 -28.10 5.93 -0.15
N MET A 39 -26.78 6.13 -0.11
CA MET A 39 -25.81 5.08 0.15
C MET A 39 -24.85 5.57 1.25
N PRO A 40 -24.71 4.83 2.37
CA PRO A 40 -23.69 5.15 3.35
C PRO A 40 -22.30 4.95 2.75
N PHE A 41 -21.35 5.78 3.16
CA PHE A 41 -19.94 5.62 2.79
C PHE A 41 -19.04 5.96 3.98
N GLU A 42 -17.82 5.44 3.92
CA GLU A 42 -16.72 5.78 4.82
C GLU A 42 -15.54 6.23 3.93
N LEU A 43 -14.98 7.40 4.21
CA LEU A 43 -13.73 7.86 3.61
C LEU A 43 -12.67 7.90 4.69
N GLN A 44 -11.56 7.20 4.47
CA GLN A 44 -10.38 7.34 5.30
C GLN A 44 -9.43 8.34 4.64
N ALA A 45 -9.16 9.45 5.31
CA ALA A 45 -8.06 10.32 4.94
C ALA A 45 -6.77 9.51 5.11
N LEU A 46 -6.08 9.26 4.00
CA LEU A 46 -4.73 8.72 4.07
C LEU A 46 -3.86 9.77 4.77
N SER A 47 -3.08 9.35 5.77
CA SER A 47 -2.00 10.18 6.27
C SER A 47 -1.16 10.63 5.07
N PRO A 48 -0.61 11.86 5.04
CA PRO A 48 0.37 12.25 4.05
C PRO A 48 1.60 11.35 3.99
N THR A 49 1.71 10.38 4.90
CA THR A 49 2.78 9.38 4.98
C THR A 49 2.29 7.94 4.83
N ASP A 50 0.98 7.71 4.62
CA ASP A 50 0.44 6.38 4.35
C ASP A 50 0.93 5.81 3.01
N HIS A 51 1.53 6.65 2.15
CA HIS A 51 2.20 6.19 0.93
C HIS A 51 3.58 5.57 1.18
N VAL A 52 4.13 5.72 2.38
CA VAL A 52 5.51 5.34 2.73
C VAL A 52 5.59 3.90 3.24
N SER A 53 4.61 3.48 4.06
CA SER A 53 4.62 2.13 4.63
C SER A 53 4.13 1.11 3.62
N GLY A 54 4.78 -0.05 3.60
CA GLY A 54 4.37 -1.16 2.76
C GLY A 54 5.53 -2.07 2.40
N ARG A 55 5.19 -3.11 1.64
CA ARG A 55 6.14 -4.00 1.01
C ARG A 55 6.30 -3.60 -0.45
N TYR A 56 7.54 -3.45 -0.90
CA TYR A 56 7.91 -2.98 -2.22
C TYR A 56 8.73 -4.06 -2.90
N ILE A 57 8.33 -4.41 -4.11
CA ILE A 57 8.96 -5.45 -4.92
C ILE A 57 9.51 -4.83 -6.19
N MET A 58 10.76 -5.12 -6.51
CA MET A 58 11.41 -4.62 -7.73
C MET A 58 10.70 -5.16 -8.98
N GLY A 59 10.54 -4.32 -10.01
CA GLY A 59 9.70 -4.61 -11.19
C GLY A 59 9.94 -5.94 -11.89
N ASP A 60 11.19 -6.40 -11.99
CA ASP A 60 11.56 -7.68 -12.62
C ASP A 60 11.37 -8.90 -11.70
N TYR A 61 11.24 -8.69 -10.38
CA TYR A 61 11.04 -9.77 -9.40
C TYR A 61 9.71 -10.50 -9.56
N LEU A 62 8.71 -9.86 -10.20
CA LEU A 62 7.42 -10.48 -10.50
C LEU A 62 7.45 -11.35 -11.76
N ALA A 63 8.54 -11.34 -12.54
CA ALA A 63 8.71 -12.25 -13.67
C ALA A 63 8.91 -13.68 -13.17
N ARG A 64 8.44 -14.69 -13.93
CA ARG A 64 8.53 -16.12 -13.53
C ARG A 64 9.98 -16.64 -13.33
N LYS A 65 11.00 -15.90 -13.77
CA LYS A 65 12.43 -16.17 -13.57
C LYS A 65 13.23 -14.87 -13.56
N PRO A 66 13.28 -14.13 -12.43
CA PRO A 66 14.14 -12.97 -12.34
C PRO A 66 15.59 -13.46 -12.26
N GLU A 67 16.48 -12.96 -13.13
CA GLU A 67 17.93 -13.13 -12.93
C GLU A 67 18.43 -12.30 -11.75
N TYR A 68 17.63 -11.29 -11.37
CA TYR A 68 17.87 -10.35 -10.29
C TYR A 68 16.55 -9.93 -9.65
N GLY A 69 16.57 -9.70 -8.34
CA GLY A 69 15.37 -9.49 -7.56
C GLY A 69 15.64 -8.82 -6.23
N ALA A 70 14.78 -7.88 -5.84
CA ALA A 70 14.84 -7.31 -4.50
C ALA A 70 13.45 -6.99 -3.94
N GLU A 71 13.35 -7.10 -2.63
CA GLU A 71 12.17 -6.76 -1.83
C GLU A 71 12.58 -5.86 -0.67
N LEU A 72 11.79 -4.80 -0.43
CA LEU A 72 11.93 -3.90 0.71
C LEU A 72 10.61 -3.83 1.48
N SER A 73 10.63 -4.09 2.78
CA SER A 73 9.56 -3.80 3.72
C SER A 73 9.91 -2.52 4.48
N ILE A 74 9.07 -1.50 4.32
CA ILE A 74 9.26 -0.18 4.90
C ILE A 74 8.10 0.09 5.86
N VAL A 75 8.42 0.47 7.09
CA VAL A 75 7.42 0.79 8.12
C VAL A 75 7.74 2.15 8.72
N LEU A 76 6.80 3.08 8.61
CA LEU A 76 6.85 4.34 9.34
C LEU A 76 6.58 4.09 10.83
N LEU A 77 7.51 4.54 11.67
CA LEU A 77 7.44 4.44 13.11
C LEU A 77 6.78 5.70 13.69
N ASP A 78 6.27 5.59 14.92
CA ASP A 78 5.56 6.68 15.60
C ASP A 78 6.42 7.94 15.84
N ASP A 79 7.75 7.79 15.84
CA ASP A 79 8.71 8.89 15.99
C ASP A 79 9.09 9.57 14.66
N GLY A 80 8.45 9.19 13.56
CA GLY A 80 8.69 9.74 12.23
C GLY A 80 9.90 9.15 11.50
N ARG A 81 10.61 8.18 12.08
CA ARG A 81 11.62 7.39 11.37
C ARG A 81 10.97 6.24 10.61
N LEU A 82 11.68 5.69 9.64
CA LEU A 82 11.32 4.46 8.97
C LEU A 82 12.18 3.32 9.49
N ARG A 83 11.58 2.14 9.66
CA ARG A 83 12.32 0.88 9.62
C ARG A 83 12.36 0.38 8.18
N VAL A 84 13.54 0.08 7.68
CA VAL A 84 13.78 -0.47 6.35
C VAL A 84 14.35 -1.87 6.53
N GLN A 85 13.65 -2.87 6.01
CA GLN A 85 14.10 -4.25 5.97
C GLN A 85 14.05 -4.74 4.53
N GLY A 86 15.00 -5.56 4.09
CA GLY A 86 14.96 -6.04 2.72
C GLY A 86 15.95 -7.12 2.41
N ASN A 87 15.69 -7.78 1.28
CA ASN A 87 16.56 -8.80 0.73
C ASN A 87 16.69 -8.56 -0.77
N ALA A 88 17.89 -8.74 -1.30
CA ALA A 88 18.19 -8.74 -2.72
C ALA A 88 18.92 -10.02 -3.10
N LEU A 89 18.67 -10.52 -4.31
CA LEU A 89 19.31 -11.71 -4.85
C LEU A 89 19.69 -11.49 -6.30
N ILE A 90 20.86 -12.00 -6.69
CA ILE A 90 21.30 -12.05 -8.08
C ILE A 90 21.85 -13.43 -8.42
N HIS A 91 21.41 -13.99 -9.54
CA HIS A 91 21.93 -15.24 -10.08
C HIS A 91 23.25 -14.99 -10.81
N PHE A 92 24.24 -15.86 -10.60
CA PHE A 92 25.51 -15.77 -11.33
C PHE A 92 26.08 -17.14 -11.71
N GLY A 93 26.47 -17.30 -12.99
CA GLY A 93 27.12 -18.51 -13.45
C GLY A 93 26.20 -19.74 -13.48
N ALA A 94 26.62 -20.83 -12.84
CA ALA A 94 25.90 -22.11 -12.87
C ALA A 94 24.57 -22.05 -12.10
N PRO A 95 23.54 -22.83 -12.49
CA PRO A 95 22.29 -22.92 -11.74
C PRO A 95 22.52 -23.25 -10.27
N GLY A 96 21.92 -22.47 -9.37
CA GLY A 96 22.06 -22.63 -7.92
C GLY A 96 23.08 -21.71 -7.26
N ASN A 97 23.87 -20.96 -8.04
CA ASN A 97 24.73 -19.91 -7.53
C ASN A 97 23.98 -18.58 -7.47
N PHE A 98 23.91 -17.99 -6.29
CA PHE A 98 23.26 -16.71 -6.05
C PHE A 98 24.05 -15.92 -5.00
N ASN A 99 24.14 -14.61 -5.20
CA ASN A 99 24.60 -13.70 -4.15
C ASN A 99 23.36 -13.07 -3.50
N VAL A 100 23.42 -12.87 -2.19
CA VAL A 100 22.34 -12.28 -1.39
C VAL A 100 22.83 -10.99 -0.75
N GLY A 101 21.96 -10.00 -0.67
CA GLY A 101 22.11 -8.81 0.15
C GLY A 101 20.95 -8.67 1.11
N GLU A 102 21.22 -8.19 2.31
CA GLU A 102 20.23 -8.01 3.37
C GLU A 102 20.41 -6.61 3.95
N VAL A 103 19.32 -5.96 4.30
CA VAL A 103 19.31 -4.66 4.97
C VAL A 103 18.30 -4.72 6.12
N ASP A 104 18.66 -4.22 7.30
CA ASP A 104 17.75 -4.04 8.44
C ASP A 104 18.22 -2.86 9.29
N GLY A 105 17.55 -1.73 9.15
CA GLY A 105 17.96 -0.52 9.85
C GLY A 105 16.83 0.48 9.98
N THR A 106 17.16 1.62 10.60
CA THR A 106 16.24 2.74 10.70
C THR A 106 16.83 3.98 10.09
N ALA A 107 16.00 4.75 9.38
CA ALA A 107 16.42 6.00 8.75
C ALA A 107 15.34 7.07 8.93
N LYS A 108 15.72 8.34 8.82
CA LYS A 108 14.79 9.46 8.95
C LYS A 108 14.14 9.75 7.59
N LEU A 109 12.83 9.98 7.59
CA LEU A 109 12.10 10.46 6.41
C LEU A 109 12.28 11.99 6.31
N GLU A 110 12.76 12.45 5.16
CA GLU A 110 12.96 13.87 4.84
C GLU A 110 12.15 14.24 3.60
N GLY A 111 10.91 14.70 3.83
CA GLY A 111 9.94 14.86 2.73
C GLY A 111 9.53 13.50 2.17
N ASP A 112 9.81 13.28 0.90
CA ASP A 112 9.59 12.00 0.20
C ASP A 112 10.89 11.22 -0.02
N GLU A 113 11.96 11.54 0.72
CA GLU A 113 13.27 10.93 0.55
C GLU A 113 13.81 10.34 1.86
N VAL A 114 14.58 9.25 1.75
CA VAL A 114 15.31 8.63 2.86
C VAL A 114 16.73 8.32 2.43
N HIS A 115 17.70 8.83 3.18
CA HIS A 115 19.08 8.39 3.10
C HIS A 115 19.33 7.26 4.10
N TYR A 116 19.34 6.02 3.61
CA TYR A 116 19.63 4.84 4.42
C TYR A 116 21.14 4.68 4.59
N ILE A 117 21.57 4.48 5.83
CA ILE A 117 22.95 4.12 6.18
C ILE A 117 22.85 3.10 7.32
N ASP A 118 23.40 1.91 7.12
CA ASP A 118 23.27 0.79 8.07
C ASP A 118 24.03 1.08 9.39
N ASP A 119 25.29 1.47 9.28
CA ASP A 119 26.11 1.95 10.40
C ASP A 119 26.88 3.21 9.99
N ALA A 120 26.38 4.38 10.40
CA ALA A 120 27.00 5.66 10.08
C ALA A 120 28.41 5.87 10.67
N SER A 121 28.89 4.98 11.54
CA SER A 121 30.25 5.02 12.07
C SER A 121 31.29 4.34 11.17
N GLU A 122 30.84 3.54 10.20
CA GLU A 122 31.71 2.82 9.26
C GLU A 122 31.63 3.43 7.85
N ALA A 123 32.78 3.80 7.27
CA ALA A 123 32.82 4.48 5.96
C ALA A 123 32.29 3.62 4.80
N ASP A 124 32.39 2.29 4.97
CA ASP A 124 32.00 1.28 3.97
C ASP A 124 30.66 0.61 4.31
N SER A 125 29.91 1.15 5.28
CA SER A 125 28.57 0.64 5.60
C SER A 125 27.66 0.69 4.37
N CYS A 126 26.72 -0.26 4.29
CA CYS A 126 25.63 -0.21 3.30
C CYS A 126 24.92 1.14 3.34
N ARG A 127 24.80 1.80 2.19
CA ARG A 127 24.01 3.02 2.03
C ARG A 127 23.35 3.09 0.66
N PHE A 128 22.17 3.68 0.63
CA PHE A 128 21.39 4.00 -0.57
C PHE A 128 20.35 5.07 -0.22
N THR A 129 19.74 5.64 -1.24
CA THR A 129 18.66 6.63 -1.12
C THR A 129 17.35 6.02 -1.61
N ILE A 130 16.27 6.17 -0.85
CA ILE A 130 14.91 5.76 -1.26
C ILE A 130 14.11 7.02 -1.57
N HIS A 131 13.56 7.08 -2.79
CA HIS A 131 12.63 8.10 -3.24
C HIS A 131 11.21 7.54 -3.24
N PHE A 132 10.31 8.13 -2.45
CA PHE A 132 8.92 7.72 -2.37
C PHE A 132 8.08 8.36 -3.48
N MET A 133 7.25 7.52 -4.09
CA MET A 133 6.23 7.93 -5.04
C MET A 133 4.90 7.28 -4.64
N PRO A 134 3.76 7.80 -5.11
CA PRO A 134 2.48 7.14 -4.91
C PRO A 134 2.50 5.68 -5.42
N GLY A 135 2.45 4.72 -4.48
CA GLY A 135 2.41 3.29 -4.79
C GLY A 135 3.74 2.67 -5.26
N ALA A 136 4.85 3.41 -5.23
CA ALA A 136 6.14 2.96 -5.72
C ALA A 136 7.29 3.59 -4.93
N ILE A 137 8.48 3.01 -5.07
CA ILE A 137 9.73 3.67 -4.66
C ILE A 137 10.74 3.54 -5.78
N ASN A 138 11.72 4.44 -5.78
CA ASN A 138 12.92 4.30 -6.59
C ASN A 138 14.13 4.34 -5.65
N VAL A 139 14.95 3.30 -5.69
CA VAL A 139 16.19 3.23 -4.91
C VAL A 139 17.35 3.64 -5.80
N THR A 140 18.20 4.53 -5.29
CA THR A 140 19.38 5.05 -5.99
C THR A 140 20.59 5.10 -5.07
N ASP A 141 21.76 5.32 -5.66
CA ASP A 141 23.00 5.60 -4.93
C ASP A 141 23.44 4.48 -3.98
N ASP A 142 23.06 3.23 -4.29
CA ASP A 142 23.63 2.06 -3.64
C ASP A 142 25.16 2.05 -3.82
N ASN A 143 25.88 2.06 -2.70
CA ASN A 143 27.34 2.02 -2.71
C ASN A 143 27.92 0.62 -3.00
N MET A 144 27.09 -0.35 -3.37
CA MET A 144 27.43 -1.76 -3.61
C MET A 144 27.97 -2.48 -2.37
N ALA A 145 27.68 -1.95 -1.17
CA ALA A 145 28.04 -2.56 0.12
C ALA A 145 26.84 -3.21 0.83
N CYS A 146 25.64 -3.14 0.24
CA CYS A 146 24.40 -3.66 0.80
C CYS A 146 24.19 -5.17 0.60
N GLY A 147 25.27 -5.93 0.38
CA GLY A 147 25.19 -7.37 0.19
C GLY A 147 26.47 -8.02 -0.37
N GLY A 148 26.31 -9.25 -0.85
CA GLY A 148 27.36 -9.98 -1.54
C GLY A 148 27.78 -9.31 -2.86
N VAL A 149 28.86 -9.81 -3.45
CA VAL A 149 29.44 -9.27 -4.69
C VAL A 149 28.39 -9.15 -5.80
N ASN A 150 28.28 -7.99 -6.45
CA ASN A 150 27.31 -7.69 -7.51
C ASN A 150 25.83 -7.69 -7.09
N VAL A 151 25.52 -7.67 -5.80
CA VAL A 151 24.16 -7.39 -5.33
C VAL A 151 23.99 -5.89 -5.24
N THR A 152 22.86 -5.39 -5.72
CA THR A 152 22.44 -4.02 -5.52
C THR A 152 20.98 -3.98 -5.09
N PHE A 153 20.54 -2.85 -4.54
CA PHE A 153 19.14 -2.49 -4.35
C PHE A 153 18.70 -1.39 -5.33
N ASP A 154 19.58 -0.85 -6.17
CA ASP A 154 19.22 0.19 -7.14
C ASP A 154 18.10 -0.30 -8.07
N GLY A 155 17.06 0.53 -8.24
CA GLY A 155 15.97 0.27 -9.18
C GLY A 155 14.60 0.73 -8.72
N GLY A 156 13.62 0.54 -9.60
CA GLY A 156 12.22 0.85 -9.37
C GLY A 156 11.46 -0.30 -8.73
N TYR A 157 10.70 -0.01 -7.68
CA TYR A 157 9.87 -0.98 -6.97
C TYR A 157 8.40 -0.55 -6.98
N LYS A 158 7.52 -1.54 -6.98
CA LYS A 158 6.07 -1.35 -6.82
C LYS A 158 5.64 -1.83 -5.45
N ARG A 159 4.78 -1.06 -4.79
CA ARG A 159 4.15 -1.49 -3.55
C ARG A 159 3.22 -2.67 -3.85
N VAL A 160 3.27 -3.69 -3.01
CA VAL A 160 2.41 -4.87 -3.08
C VAL A 160 1.65 -5.06 -1.78
N GLY A 161 0.36 -5.39 -1.90
CA GLY A 161 -0.52 -5.53 -0.75
C GLY A 161 -1.08 -4.19 -0.24
N PRO A 162 -1.86 -4.23 0.86
CA PRO A 162 -2.45 -3.02 1.42
C PRO A 162 -1.39 -2.08 2.01
N PRO A 163 -1.60 -0.75 1.97
CA PRO A 163 -0.65 0.24 2.53
C PRO A 163 -0.45 0.12 4.05
N ASN A 164 -1.35 -0.58 4.74
CA ASN A 164 -1.31 -0.72 6.19
C ASN A 164 -0.53 -1.96 6.62
N LEU A 165 0.77 -1.80 6.78
CA LEU A 165 1.55 -2.57 7.76
C LEU A 165 1.99 -1.59 8.85
N ARG A 166 1.05 -1.05 9.63
CA ARG A 166 1.42 -0.55 10.96
C ARG A 166 1.92 -1.77 11.72
N ALA A 167 3.21 -1.81 12.03
CA ALA A 167 3.76 -2.89 12.84
C ALA A 167 2.93 -2.98 14.13
N PRO A 168 2.51 -4.18 14.58
CA PRO A 168 2.12 -4.36 15.96
C PRO A 168 3.28 -3.86 16.83
N LEU A 169 2.99 -2.86 17.65
CA LEU A 169 3.93 -2.24 18.57
C LEU A 169 4.28 -3.21 19.71
N ASP A 170 4.83 -4.40 19.41
CA ASP A 170 5.12 -5.41 20.44
C ASP A 170 6.08 -6.54 20.03
N GLN A 171 7.03 -6.31 19.11
CA GLN A 171 8.14 -7.24 18.89
C GLN A 171 9.53 -6.58 18.86
N ALA A 172 9.75 -5.66 19.80
CA ALA A 172 11.10 -5.23 20.14
C ALA A 172 11.29 -5.26 21.67
N GLN A 173 11.49 -6.46 22.23
CA GLN A 173 12.46 -6.74 23.31
C GLN A 173 12.39 -8.21 23.79
N SER A 174 13.58 -8.77 23.95
CA SER A 174 13.94 -10.10 24.45
C SER A 174 13.27 -10.52 25.78
N SER A 175 12.78 -11.77 25.87
CA SER A 175 13.16 -12.78 26.92
C SER A 175 12.20 -13.97 26.98
N LYS A 176 12.75 -15.18 27.06
CA LYS A 176 12.17 -16.50 27.43
C LYS A 176 10.67 -16.54 27.79
N VAL A 177 9.85 -17.17 26.95
CA VAL A 177 8.45 -17.49 27.26
C VAL A 177 8.34 -18.87 27.93
N HIS A 178 7.73 -18.91 29.12
CA HIS A 178 7.29 -20.12 29.80
C HIS A 178 5.99 -20.64 29.14
N PRO A 179 5.83 -21.96 28.94
CA PRO A 179 4.74 -22.54 28.13
C PRO A 179 3.33 -22.53 28.79
N ALA A 180 3.05 -21.67 29.77
CA ALA A 180 1.77 -21.65 30.49
C ALA A 180 0.87 -20.43 30.18
N GLU A 181 1.32 -19.47 29.37
CA GLU A 181 0.60 -18.20 29.11
C GLU A 181 -0.01 -18.10 27.70
N ILE A 182 -0.01 -19.20 26.93
CA ILE A 182 -0.56 -19.24 25.57
C ILE A 182 -2.09 -19.47 25.55
N GLU A 183 -2.71 -19.93 26.64
CA GLU A 183 -4.16 -20.23 26.65
C GLU A 183 -5.09 -19.07 27.07
N ARG A 184 -4.58 -17.87 27.39
CA ARG A 184 -5.42 -16.76 27.87
C ARG A 184 -5.61 -15.57 26.92
N LEU A 185 -4.88 -15.49 25.80
CA LEU A 185 -4.95 -14.33 24.90
C LEU A 185 -5.81 -14.56 23.64
N SER A 186 -6.44 -15.72 23.48
CA SER A 186 -7.29 -16.03 22.31
C SER A 186 -8.75 -15.56 22.42
N SER A 187 -9.14 -14.75 23.41
CA SER A 187 -10.57 -14.44 23.66
C SER A 187 -11.00 -12.98 23.55
N LEU A 188 -10.20 -12.05 22.99
CA LEU A 188 -10.55 -10.62 22.96
C LEU A 188 -10.16 -9.88 21.66
N ALA A 189 -10.31 -10.48 20.48
CA ALA A 189 -10.36 -9.73 19.23
C ALA A 189 -11.83 -9.57 18.77
N PRO A 190 -12.32 -8.34 18.48
CA PRO A 190 -13.64 -8.17 17.89
C PRO A 190 -13.60 -8.55 16.40
N ASP A 191 -14.34 -9.60 16.05
CA ASP A 191 -14.52 -10.18 14.69
C ASP A 191 -15.22 -9.25 13.66
N SER A 192 -15.35 -7.94 13.91
CA SER A 192 -16.29 -7.11 13.15
C SER A 192 -15.74 -6.38 11.91
N LEU A 193 -14.49 -6.60 11.49
CA LEU A 193 -13.91 -5.94 10.28
C LEU A 193 -13.64 -6.89 9.10
N LEU A 194 -13.98 -8.18 9.22
CA LEU A 194 -13.72 -9.20 8.19
C LEU A 194 -14.92 -9.53 7.28
N SER A 195 -16.03 -8.79 7.37
CA SER A 195 -17.27 -9.12 6.64
C SER A 195 -17.62 -8.19 5.47
N SER A 196 -16.69 -7.37 4.99
CA SER A 196 -16.94 -6.50 3.83
C SER A 196 -16.68 -7.27 2.55
N LYS A 197 -17.72 -7.85 1.94
CA LYS A 197 -17.69 -8.44 0.59
C LYS A 197 -18.77 -7.80 -0.28
N SER A 198 -18.53 -7.72 -1.58
CA SER A 198 -19.58 -7.27 -2.50
C SER A 198 -20.77 -8.24 -2.48
N GLN A 199 -21.96 -7.71 -2.72
CA GLN A 199 -23.16 -8.53 -2.97
C GLN A 199 -23.47 -8.49 -4.46
N ASN A 200 -23.80 -9.64 -5.04
CA ASN A 200 -24.20 -9.70 -6.43
C ASN A 200 -25.58 -9.05 -6.59
N SER A 201 -25.69 -8.05 -7.46
CA SER A 201 -26.95 -7.37 -7.75
C SER A 201 -27.34 -7.57 -9.20
N ASP A 202 -28.57 -8.02 -9.42
CA ASP A 202 -29.16 -8.14 -10.75
C ASP A 202 -29.58 -6.78 -11.34
N THR A 203 -29.10 -5.66 -10.81
CA THR A 203 -29.35 -4.32 -11.37
C THR A 203 -28.05 -3.72 -11.92
N PRO A 204 -27.92 -3.52 -13.25
CA PRO A 204 -26.73 -2.90 -13.83
C PRO A 204 -26.53 -1.50 -13.25
N THR A 205 -25.32 -1.20 -12.80
CA THR A 205 -24.95 0.12 -12.26
C THR A 205 -23.66 0.59 -12.92
N SER A 206 -23.63 1.86 -13.31
CA SER A 206 -22.42 2.52 -13.83
C SER A 206 -21.94 3.54 -12.81
N VAL A 207 -20.63 3.59 -12.57
CA VAL A 207 -19.99 4.54 -11.65
C VAL A 207 -18.91 5.29 -12.41
N ASN A 208 -18.89 6.61 -12.30
CA ASN A 208 -17.80 7.43 -12.82
C ASN A 208 -16.87 7.82 -11.67
N PHE A 209 -15.66 7.28 -11.69
CA PHE A 209 -14.63 7.66 -10.73
C PHE A 209 -13.86 8.86 -11.27
N VAL A 210 -13.80 9.93 -10.49
CA VAL A 210 -13.02 11.13 -10.83
C VAL A 210 -11.98 11.34 -9.73
N ASN A 211 -10.71 11.31 -10.10
CA ASN A 211 -9.63 11.62 -9.19
C ASN A 211 -9.45 13.14 -9.12
N SER A 212 -10.15 13.79 -8.19
CA SER A 212 -9.99 15.22 -7.91
C SER A 212 -8.86 15.52 -6.91
N SER A 213 -8.09 14.52 -6.50
CA SER A 213 -6.94 14.73 -5.62
C SER A 213 -5.71 15.20 -6.42
N GLY A 214 -4.72 15.74 -5.73
CA GLY A 214 -3.43 16.11 -6.33
C GLY A 214 -2.53 14.91 -6.61
N ASP A 215 -2.93 13.72 -6.15
CA ASP A 215 -2.15 12.49 -6.16
C ASP A 215 -2.86 11.40 -6.97
N PRO A 216 -2.16 10.41 -7.53
CA PRO A 216 -2.79 9.29 -8.20
C PRO A 216 -3.47 8.35 -7.18
N VAL A 217 -4.55 7.69 -7.60
CA VAL A 217 -5.40 6.82 -6.77
C VAL A 217 -5.59 5.46 -7.45
N ASP A 218 -5.48 4.39 -6.65
CA ASP A 218 -5.85 3.04 -7.07
C ASP A 218 -7.32 2.72 -6.72
N LEU A 219 -8.11 2.46 -7.74
CA LEU A 219 -9.47 1.94 -7.61
C LEU A 219 -9.42 0.43 -7.43
N CYS A 220 -9.80 -0.04 -6.25
CA CYS A 220 -9.94 -1.47 -5.95
C CYS A 220 -11.41 -1.84 -5.73
N TRP A 221 -11.82 -2.96 -6.28
CA TRP A 221 -13.09 -3.62 -5.98
C TRP A 221 -12.86 -4.72 -4.93
N VAL A 222 -13.79 -4.92 -4.01
CA VAL A 222 -13.76 -6.10 -3.12
C VAL A 222 -14.68 -7.16 -3.71
N ASN A 223 -14.13 -8.27 -4.18
CA ASN A 223 -14.91 -9.30 -4.87
C ASN A 223 -15.88 -10.05 -3.93
N TYR A 224 -16.63 -11.01 -4.48
CA TYR A 224 -17.63 -11.79 -3.73
C TYR A 224 -17.01 -12.71 -2.65
N ASP A 225 -15.71 -12.98 -2.74
CA ASP A 225 -14.94 -13.74 -1.76
C ASP A 225 -14.26 -12.84 -0.72
N GLY A 226 -14.44 -11.52 -0.81
CA GLY A 226 -13.81 -10.53 0.08
C GLY A 226 -12.39 -10.12 -0.32
N ALA A 227 -11.87 -10.61 -1.45
CA ALA A 227 -10.55 -10.24 -1.95
C ALA A 227 -10.56 -8.89 -2.67
N ARG A 228 -9.54 -8.06 -2.43
CA ARG A 228 -9.35 -6.80 -3.16
C ARG A 228 -8.76 -7.08 -4.54
N VAL A 229 -9.44 -6.59 -5.57
CA VAL A 229 -9.06 -6.68 -6.98
C VAL A 229 -8.79 -5.27 -7.48
N LEU A 230 -7.55 -4.99 -7.92
CA LEU A 230 -7.21 -3.72 -8.54
C LEU A 230 -7.96 -3.59 -9.87
N TYR A 231 -8.75 -2.53 -9.98
CA TYR A 231 -9.54 -2.25 -11.17
C TYR A 231 -8.83 -1.26 -12.09
N LYS A 232 -8.42 -0.10 -11.55
CA LYS A 232 -7.83 0.98 -12.35
C LYS A 232 -6.93 1.87 -11.51
N HIS A 233 -5.86 2.35 -12.12
CA HIS A 233 -5.04 3.44 -11.60
C HIS A 233 -5.50 4.76 -12.26
N LEU A 234 -5.76 5.79 -11.47
CA LEU A 234 -6.11 7.13 -11.94
C LEU A 234 -5.06 8.15 -11.53
N GLY A 235 -4.43 8.81 -12.50
CA GLY A 235 -3.60 9.99 -12.26
C GLY A 235 -4.40 11.17 -11.71
N PRO A 236 -3.73 12.23 -11.21
CA PRO A 236 -4.39 13.46 -10.78
C PRO A 236 -5.24 14.07 -11.90
N GLY A 237 -6.51 14.35 -11.62
CA GLY A 237 -7.46 14.89 -12.59
C GLY A 237 -8.03 13.88 -13.59
N GLU A 238 -7.58 12.62 -13.57
CA GLU A 238 -8.11 11.58 -14.45
C GLU A 238 -9.47 11.07 -13.96
N SER A 239 -10.26 10.53 -14.89
CA SER A 239 -11.53 9.88 -14.59
C SER A 239 -11.69 8.58 -15.38
N SER A 240 -12.41 7.62 -14.81
CA SER A 240 -12.80 6.40 -15.50
C SER A 240 -14.24 6.02 -15.18
N VAL A 241 -15.00 5.71 -16.22
CA VAL A 241 -16.34 5.14 -16.10
C VAL A 241 -16.20 3.62 -16.02
N GLN A 242 -16.79 3.03 -14.99
CA GLN A 242 -16.96 1.58 -14.88
C GLN A 242 -18.38 1.22 -15.34
N PRO A 243 -18.54 0.67 -16.55
CA PRO A 243 -19.80 0.09 -16.96
C PRO A 243 -19.98 -1.25 -16.25
N ASP A 244 -21.09 -1.39 -15.52
CA ASP A 244 -21.60 -2.64 -14.97
C ASP A 244 -20.63 -3.39 -14.02
N LEU A 245 -20.83 -3.24 -12.71
CA LEU A 245 -20.09 -3.96 -11.65
C LEU A 245 -20.26 -5.49 -11.69
N ARG A 246 -21.06 -6.03 -12.61
CA ARG A 246 -21.21 -7.47 -12.86
C ARG A 246 -19.98 -8.11 -13.49
N ASP A 247 -19.26 -7.36 -14.33
CA ASP A 247 -18.22 -7.88 -15.22
C ASP A 247 -16.85 -7.23 -14.95
N ALA A 248 -16.43 -7.18 -13.69
CA ALA A 248 -15.00 -7.02 -13.44
C ALA A 248 -14.30 -8.20 -14.14
N PRO A 249 -13.38 -7.97 -15.10
CA PRO A 249 -12.82 -9.06 -15.88
C PRO A 249 -12.15 -10.03 -14.92
N VAL A 250 -12.69 -11.24 -14.82
CA VAL A 250 -11.91 -12.40 -14.45
C VAL A 250 -10.90 -12.48 -15.58
N GLY A 251 -9.70 -11.95 -15.36
CA GLY A 251 -8.66 -12.02 -16.37
C GLY A 251 -8.47 -13.49 -16.74
N ASP A 252 -8.76 -13.82 -17.99
CA ASP A 252 -8.28 -15.06 -18.61
C ASP A 252 -6.75 -15.07 -18.42
N LEU A 253 -6.29 -15.93 -17.52
CA LEU A 253 -4.89 -16.37 -17.38
C LEU A 253 -4.79 -17.84 -17.74
#